data_AF-A0A819EXD2-F1
#
_entry.id   AF-A0A819EXD2-F1
#
_cell.length_a   1.000
_cell.length_b   1.000
_cell.length_c   1.000
_cell.angle_alpha   90.00
_cell.angle_beta   90.00
_cell.angle_gamma   90.00
#
_symmetry.space_group_name_H-M   'P 1'
#
loop_
_entity.id
_entity.type
_entity.pdbx_description
1 polymer ?
#
loop_
_entity_poly.entity_id
_entity_poly.type
_entity_poly.pdbx_seq_one_letter_code
_entity_poly.pdbx_strand_id
1 'polypeptide(L)'
;MQMSMATTTYTQSLLQKMSSNDKDLRFQAVANLMNDLRQQSFKLDDDSEYHVVQGVLKLLEDTNSEVLNQVVQCIALLLYK
;
A
#
# COMPACT_ATOMS: atom_id res chain seq x y z
N MET A 1 -12.21 -15.01 16.26
CA MET A 1 -13.00 -14.07 15.44
C MET A 1 -12.72 -12.60 15.81
N GLN A 2 -11.44 -12.23 16.03
CA GLN A 2 -11.02 -10.87 16.45
C GLN A 2 -9.93 -10.27 15.55
N MET A 3 -9.49 -10.98 14.50
CA MET A 3 -8.42 -10.54 13.60
C MET A 3 -8.88 -9.60 12.47
N SER A 4 -10.19 -9.41 12.24
CA SER A 4 -10.69 -8.67 11.06
C SER A 4 -10.68 -7.16 11.23
N MET A 5 -11.09 -6.61 12.38
CA MET A 5 -11.23 -5.14 12.54
C MET A 5 -9.90 -4.37 12.44
N ALA A 6 -8.80 -4.95 12.91
CA ALA A 6 -7.48 -4.31 12.84
C ALA A 6 -6.96 -4.21 11.39
N THR A 7 -7.13 -5.28 10.61
CA THR A 7 -6.71 -5.30 9.20
C THR A 7 -7.56 -4.36 8.35
N THR A 8 -8.88 -4.32 8.54
CA THR A 8 -9.76 -3.39 7.83
C THR A 8 -9.41 -1.92 8.13
N THR A 9 -9.13 -1.59 9.40
CA THR A 9 -8.74 -0.23 9.80
C THR A 9 -7.37 0.16 9.22
N TYR A 10 -6.42 -0.78 9.20
CA TYR A 10 -5.11 -0.59 8.61
C TYR A 10 -5.22 -0.30 7.10
N THR A 11 -5.94 -1.14 6.34
CA THR A 11 -6.10 -1.00 4.90
C THR A 11 -6.77 0.32 4.52
N GLN A 12 -7.80 0.72 5.26
CA GLN A 12 -8.46 2.01 5.05
C GLN A 12 -7.51 3.19 5.28
N SER A 13 -6.72 3.16 6.36
CA SER A 13 -5.72 4.18 6.66
C SER A 13 -4.64 4.26 5.57
N LEU A 14 -4.18 3.11 5.09
CA LEU A 14 -3.21 3.02 4.01
C LEU A 14 -3.73 3.67 2.72
N LEU A 15 -4.95 3.32 2.29
CA LEU A 15 -5.59 3.84 1.08
C LEU A 15 -5.90 5.35 1.16
N GLN A 16 -6.31 5.83 2.32
CA GLN A 16 -6.48 7.27 2.56
C GLN A 16 -5.16 8.02 2.41
N LYS A 17 -4.06 7.49 2.95
CA LYS A 17 -2.74 8.12 2.80
C LYS A 17 -2.22 8.07 1.36
N MET A 18 -2.44 6.97 0.64
CA MET A 18 -2.10 6.86 -0.79
C MET A 18 -2.85 7.89 -1.65
N SER A 19 -4.07 8.27 -1.28
CA SER A 19 -4.86 9.27 -2.01
C SER A 19 -4.65 10.71 -1.52
N SER A 20 -3.74 10.93 -0.56
CA SER A 20 -3.48 12.26 0.01
C SER A 20 -2.83 13.21 -0.99
N ASN A 21 -3.20 14.49 -0.96
CA ASN A 21 -2.46 15.54 -1.70
C ASN A 21 -1.05 15.77 -1.16
N ASP A 22 -0.77 15.35 0.08
CA ASP A 22 0.54 15.43 0.70
C ASP A 22 1.46 14.30 0.20
N LYS A 23 2.54 14.68 -0.46
CA LYS A 23 3.54 13.73 -0.99
C LYS A 23 4.18 12.86 0.09
N ASP A 24 4.37 13.39 1.29
CA ASP A 24 5.07 12.69 2.37
C ASP A 24 4.17 11.60 2.96
N LEU A 25 2.84 11.85 2.99
CA LEU A 25 1.85 10.83 3.35
C LEU A 25 1.78 9.71 2.33
N ARG A 26 1.78 10.04 1.02
CA ARG A 26 1.81 9.03 -0.05
C ARG A 26 3.09 8.21 -0.01
N PHE A 27 4.24 8.87 0.12
CA PHE A 27 5.54 8.22 0.24
C PHE A 27 5.57 7.26 1.44
N GLN A 28 5.14 7.74 2.62
CA GLN A 28 5.10 6.93 3.82
C GLN A 28 4.15 5.73 3.68
N ALA A 29 2.99 5.92 3.04
CA ALA A 29 2.04 4.82 2.80
C ALA A 29 2.68 3.69 1.98
N VAL A 30 3.31 4.04 0.85
CA VAL A 30 3.98 3.05 -0.01
C VAL A 30 5.15 2.39 0.72
N ALA A 31 5.98 3.17 1.43
CA ALA A 31 7.12 2.63 2.18
C ALA A 31 6.69 1.65 3.29
N ASN A 32 5.61 1.97 4.02
CA ASN A 32 5.06 1.08 5.04
C ASN A 32 4.53 -0.22 4.42
N LEU A 33 3.74 -0.12 3.34
CA LEU A 33 3.25 -1.30 2.62
C LEU A 33 4.41 -2.18 2.15
N MET A 34 5.47 -1.61 1.59
CA MET A 34 6.65 -2.38 1.17
C MET A 34 7.32 -3.10 2.34
N ASN A 35 7.42 -2.46 3.50
CA ASN A 35 7.97 -3.08 4.71
C ASN A 35 7.09 -4.23 5.19
N ASP A 36 5.77 -4.06 5.13
CA ASP A 36 4.81 -5.09 5.51
C ASP A 36 4.86 -6.28 4.54
N LEU A 37 4.88 -6.03 3.22
CA LEU A 37 5.02 -7.06 2.19
C LEU A 37 6.29 -7.89 2.34
N ARG A 38 7.39 -7.31 2.84
CA ARG A 38 8.64 -8.07 3.10
C ARG A 38 8.51 -9.05 4.26
N GLN A 39 7.56 -8.85 5.18
CA GLN A 39 7.35 -9.76 6.30
C GLN A 39 6.63 -11.03 5.83
N GLN A 40 7.02 -12.19 6.35
CA GLN A 40 6.36 -13.47 6.03
C GLN A 40 4.98 -13.61 6.66
N SER A 41 4.72 -12.89 7.74
CA SER A 41 3.46 -12.91 8.50
C SER A 41 2.38 -12.00 7.92
N PHE A 42 2.75 -11.08 7.02
CA PHE A 42 1.78 -10.14 6.45
C PHE A 42 0.85 -10.87 5.48
N LYS A 43 -0.45 -10.72 5.70
CA LYS A 43 -1.51 -11.28 4.87
C LYS A 43 -2.66 -10.28 4.80
N LEU A 44 -3.15 -10.05 3.60
CA LEU A 44 -4.41 -9.37 3.35
C LEU A 44 -5.49 -10.41 3.05
N ASP A 45 -6.75 -10.05 3.31
CA ASP A 45 -7.87 -10.77 2.71
C ASP A 45 -8.08 -10.30 1.26
N ASP A 46 -8.81 -11.10 0.47
CA ASP A 46 -8.99 -10.86 -0.96
C ASP A 46 -9.54 -9.45 -1.29
N ASP A 47 -10.44 -8.93 -0.45
CA ASP A 47 -11.04 -7.60 -0.60
C ASP A 47 -10.01 -6.48 -0.34
N SER A 48 -9.26 -6.60 0.76
CA SER A 48 -8.19 -5.68 1.10
C SER A 48 -7.07 -5.71 0.04
N GLU A 49 -6.70 -6.88 -0.44
CA GLU A 49 -5.68 -7.04 -1.47
C GLU A 49 -6.09 -6.34 -2.76
N TYR A 50 -7.32 -6.57 -3.24
CA TYR A 50 -7.86 -5.90 -4.41
C TYR A 50 -7.77 -4.37 -4.28
N HIS A 51 -8.23 -3.82 -3.15
CA HIS A 51 -8.21 -2.38 -2.94
C HIS A 51 -6.79 -1.80 -2.81
N VAL A 52 -5.88 -2.48 -2.12
CA VAL A 52 -4.47 -2.07 -1.99
C VAL A 52 -3.77 -2.07 -3.33
N VAL A 53 -3.92 -3.13 -4.12
CA VAL A 53 -3.34 -3.22 -5.47
C VAL A 53 -3.84 -2.09 -6.35
N GLN A 54 -5.15 -1.82 -6.35
CA GLN A 54 -5.73 -0.68 -7.08
C GLN A 54 -5.16 0.67 -6.60
N GLY A 55 -4.96 0.84 -5.29
CA GLY A 55 -4.34 2.04 -4.73
C GLY A 55 -2.90 2.25 -5.22
N VAL A 56 -2.09 1.19 -5.20
CA VAL A 56 -0.70 1.22 -5.68
C VAL A 56 -0.62 1.50 -7.18
N LEU A 57 -1.47 0.86 -7.99
CA LEU A 57 -1.48 1.09 -9.45
C LEU A 57 -1.85 2.53 -9.81
N LYS A 58 -2.77 3.17 -9.08
CA LYS A 58 -3.10 4.59 -9.28
C LYS A 58 -1.91 5.51 -9.01
N LEU A 59 -1.02 5.13 -8.10
CA LEU A 59 0.18 5.91 -7.81
C LEU A 59 1.26 5.83 -8.91
N LEU A 60 1.09 5.00 -9.95
CA LEU A 60 1.92 5.08 -11.16
C LEU A 60 1.73 6.39 -11.94
N GLU A 61 0.63 7.10 -11.68
CA GLU A 61 0.33 8.41 -12.25
C GLU A 61 0.75 9.56 -11.33
N ASP A 62 1.46 9.28 -10.22
CA ASP A 62 1.91 10.31 -9.28
C ASP A 62 2.88 11.30 -9.96
N THR A 63 2.71 12.58 -9.69
CA THR A 63 3.57 13.63 -10.25
C THR A 63 4.91 13.74 -9.55
N ASN A 64 5.06 13.12 -8.37
CA ASN A 64 6.30 13.13 -7.60
C ASN A 64 7.18 11.90 -7.92
N SER A 65 8.37 12.16 -8.46
CA SER A 65 9.31 11.11 -8.86
C SER A 65 9.81 10.21 -7.71
N GLU A 66 9.89 10.73 -6.47
CA GLU A 66 10.30 9.92 -5.31
C GLU A 66 9.21 8.93 -4.91
N VAL A 67 7.95 9.37 -4.94
CA VAL A 67 6.79 8.50 -4.73
C VAL A 67 6.73 7.44 -5.82
N LEU A 68 6.86 7.83 -7.10
CA LEU A 68 6.90 6.89 -8.23
C LEU A 68 8.01 5.83 -8.06
N ASN A 69 9.21 6.24 -7.64
CA ASN A 69 10.31 5.30 -7.43
C ASN A 69 9.99 4.25 -6.35
N GLN A 70 9.27 4.62 -5.29
CA GLN A 70 8.79 3.66 -4.29
C GLN A 70 7.68 2.76 -4.86
N VAL A 71 6.75 3.32 -5.64
CA VAL A 71 5.62 2.57 -6.23
C VAL A 71 6.11 1.47 -7.15
N VAL A 72 7.09 1.75 -8.01
CA VAL A 72 7.67 0.75 -8.92
C VAL A 72 8.30 -0.42 -8.14
N GLN A 73 8.99 -0.12 -7.04
CA GLN A 73 9.56 -1.16 -6.16
C GLN A 73 8.46 -1.93 -5.41
N CYS A 74 7.39 -1.26 -4.99
CA CYS A 74 6.25 -1.87 -4.33
C CYS A 74 5.52 -2.86 -5.24
N ILE A 75 5.31 -2.51 -6.52
CA ILE A 75 4.72 -3.41 -7.52
C ILE A 75 5.57 -4.67 -7.70
N ALA A 76 6.90 -4.53 -7.75
CA ALA A 76 7.77 -5.70 -7.81
C ALA A 76 7.52 -6.64 -6.63
N LEU A 77 7.42 -6.12 -5.40
CA LEU A 77 7.13 -6.92 -4.20
C LEU A 77 5.75 -7.60 -4.26
N LEU A 78 4.72 -6.92 -4.78
CA LEU A 78 3.37 -7.47 -4.93
C LEU A 78 3.32 -8.64 -5.91
N LEU A 79 4.14 -8.64 -6.97
CA LEU A 79 4.18 -9.74 -7.94
C LEU A 79 4.88 -11.01 -7.43
N TYR A 80 5.73 -10.88 -6.40
CA TYR A 80 6.47 -12.00 -5.80
C TYR A 80 5.83 -12.57 -4.53
N LYS A 81 4.70 -12.01 -4.08
CA LYS A 81 3.97 -12.43 -2.88
C LYS A 81 2.77 -13.27 -3.24
#